data_AF-A7THF4-F1
#
_entry.id   AF-A7THF4-F1
#
_cell.length_a   1.000
_cell.length_b   1.000
_cell.length_c   1.000
_cell.angle_alpha   90.00
_cell.angle_beta   90.00
_cell.angle_gamma   90.00
#
_symmetry.space_group_name_H-M   'P 1'
#
loop_
_entity.id
_entity.type
_entity.pdbx_description
1 polymer ?
#
loop_
_entity_poly.entity_id
_entity_poly.type
_entity_poly.pdbx_seq_one_letter_code
_entity_poly.pdbx_strand_id
1 'polypeptide(L)'
;MPSSEQQDIVSKLSERQKLPWSQLTESEKQAAWYISYGEWGPRKPVLVKGDGIYITKGVIIGMVAAVALFAGARVFAQDPPRTMTKEWQLKSDEYLKSVNANPWSGYSQVQSK
;
A
#
# COMPACT_ATOMS: atom_id res chain seq x y z
N MET A 1 23.07 19.76 11.63
CA MET A 1 24.45 20.01 12.09
C MET A 1 25.38 19.86 10.88
N PRO A 2 26.26 20.83 10.62
CA PRO A 2 27.28 20.75 9.57
C PRO A 2 28.22 19.55 9.78
N SER A 3 28.78 19.01 8.70
CA SER A 3 29.66 17.83 8.77
C SER A 3 30.92 18.07 9.61
N SER A 4 31.46 19.29 9.61
CA SER A 4 32.64 19.67 10.41
C SER A 4 32.36 19.59 11.91
N GLU A 5 31.22 20.12 12.37
CA GLU A 5 30.78 20.04 13.77
C GLU A 5 30.51 18.60 14.20
N GLN A 6 29.93 17.77 13.31
CA GLN A 6 29.72 16.35 13.58
C GLN A 6 31.05 15.63 13.84
N GLN A 7 32.07 15.88 13.02
CA GLN A 7 33.39 15.27 13.18
C GLN A 7 34.10 15.72 14.46
N ASP A 8 33.98 17.00 14.81
CA ASP A 8 34.53 17.54 16.06
C ASP A 8 33.89 16.88 17.29
N ILE A 9 32.56 16.74 17.30
CA ILE A 9 31.83 16.07 18.39
C ILE A 9 32.22 14.59 18.49
N VAL A 10 32.28 13.87 17.36
CA VAL A 10 32.70 12.47 17.32
C VAL A 10 34.11 12.31 17.88
N SER A 11 35.04 13.18 17.49
CA SER A 11 36.42 13.14 17.97
C SER A 11 36.50 13.37 19.48
N LYS A 12 35.81 14.40 19.99
CA LYS A 12 35.74 14.69 21.44
C LYS A 12 35.11 13.55 22.25
N LEU A 13 34.02 12.96 21.74
CA LEU A 13 33.39 11.80 22.38
C LEU A 13 34.31 10.58 22.38
N SER A 14 35.04 10.34 21.30
CA SER A 14 36.02 9.25 21.22
C SER A 14 37.14 9.40 22.25
N GLU A 15 37.61 10.62 22.51
CA GLU A 15 38.60 10.88 23.58
C GLU A 15 38.01 10.65 24.97
N ARG A 16 36.77 11.09 25.22
CA ARG A 16 36.07 10.88 26.50
C ARG A 16 35.82 9.40 26.79
N GLN A 17 35.55 8.58 25.77
CA GLN A 17 35.31 7.14 25.92
C GLN A 17 36.53 6.34 26.38
N LYS A 18 37.75 6.91 26.27
CA LYS A 18 38.99 6.30 26.81
C LYS A 18 39.07 6.37 28.34
N LEU A 19 38.30 7.26 28.98
CA LEU A 19 38.24 7.44 30.42
C LEU A 19 37.25 6.44 31.08
N PRO A 20 37.25 6.29 32.43
CA PRO A 20 36.29 5.44 33.11
C PRO A 20 34.83 5.84 32.81
N TRP A 21 34.00 4.87 32.47
CA TRP A 21 32.61 5.13 32.03
C TRP A 21 31.66 5.64 33.12
N SER A 22 32.08 5.56 34.39
CA SER A 22 31.40 6.22 35.50
C SER A 22 31.49 7.75 35.43
N GLN A 23 32.48 8.31 34.72
CA GLN A 23 32.69 9.74 34.56
C GLN A 23 32.04 10.33 33.31
N LEU A 24 31.42 9.51 32.46
CA LEU A 24 30.62 9.99 31.34
C LEU A 24 29.25 10.44 31.82
N THR A 25 28.84 11.64 31.41
CA THR A 25 27.50 12.16 31.68
C THR A 25 26.45 11.36 30.92
N GLU A 26 25.19 11.43 31.37
CA GLU A 26 24.10 10.74 30.70
C GLU A 26 23.90 11.22 29.25
N SER A 27 24.06 12.52 29.00
CA SER A 27 23.97 13.10 27.66
C SER A 27 25.09 12.61 26.73
N GLU A 28 26.32 12.46 27.23
CA GLU A 28 27.43 11.88 26.45
C GLU A 28 27.16 10.42 26.08
N LYS A 29 26.55 9.65 27.00
CA LYS A 29 26.15 8.25 26.75
C LYS A 29 25.06 8.16 25.70
N GLN A 30 24.02 8.99 25.81
CA GLN A 30 22.94 9.04 24.81
C GLN A 30 23.46 9.47 23.44
N ALA A 31 24.35 10.48 23.39
CA ALA A 31 24.97 10.93 22.15
C ALA A 31 25.84 9.84 21.51
N ALA A 32 26.71 9.18 22.28
CA ALA A 32 27.54 8.09 21.81
C ALA A 32 26.71 6.93 21.25
N TRP A 33 25.61 6.57 21.92
CA TRP A 33 24.69 5.54 21.46
C TRP A 33 23.98 5.95 20.16
N TYR A 34 23.46 7.18 20.09
CA TYR A 34 22.76 7.67 18.89
C TYR A 34 23.69 7.79 17.67
N ILE A 35 24.92 8.24 17.86
CA ILE A 35 25.93 8.29 16.78
C ILE A 35 26.22 6.87 16.27
N SER A 36 26.40 5.91 17.17
CA SER A 36 26.81 4.55 16.78
C SER A 36 25.66 3.70 16.21
N TYR A 37 24.45 3.87 16.76
CA TYR A 37 23.32 2.96 16.55
C TYR A 37 21.99 3.64 16.16
N GLY A 38 21.94 4.97 16.10
CA GLY A 38 20.72 5.70 15.76
C GLY A 38 20.26 5.49 14.32
N GLU A 39 19.01 5.87 14.05
CA GLU A 39 18.34 5.75 12.75
C GLU A 39 18.76 6.86 11.75
N TRP A 40 20.07 6.97 11.51
CA TRP A 40 20.63 7.97 10.60
C TRP A 40 21.65 7.34 9.64
N GLY A 41 21.98 8.06 8.57
CA GLY A 41 22.95 7.60 7.58
C GLY A 41 22.57 6.21 7.01
N PRO A 42 23.44 5.19 7.13
CA PRO A 42 23.17 3.84 6.64
C PRO A 42 21.99 3.12 7.31
N ARG A 43 21.60 3.54 8.52
CA ARG A 43 20.52 2.92 9.31
C ARG A 43 19.18 3.65 9.16
N LYS A 44 19.08 4.62 8.25
CA LYS A 44 17.83 5.32 8.01
C LYS A 44 16.76 4.32 7.54
N PRO A 45 15.54 4.32 8.13
CA PRO A 45 14.49 3.42 7.70
C PRO A 45 14.11 3.68 6.24
N VAL A 46 13.74 2.61 5.52
CA VAL A 46 13.33 2.68 4.11
C VAL A 46 12.10 3.58 3.93
N LEU A 47 11.17 3.49 4.87
CA LEU A 47 9.97 4.33 4.93
C LEU A 47 10.11 5.29 6.10
N VAL A 48 10.15 6.58 5.83
CA VAL A 48 10.10 7.59 6.88
C VAL A 48 8.66 7.91 7.25
N LYS A 49 8.49 8.60 8.39
CA LYS A 49 7.18 9.01 8.87
C LYS A 49 6.46 9.86 7.79
N GLY A 50 5.34 9.34 7.29
CA GLY A 50 4.54 9.99 6.24
C GLY A 50 4.54 9.24 4.91
N ASP A 51 5.56 8.44 4.63
CA ASP A 51 5.67 7.71 3.35
C ASP A 51 4.54 6.70 3.17
N GLY A 52 4.14 5.99 4.23
CA GLY A 52 3.02 5.06 4.17
C GLY A 52 1.70 5.73 3.74
N ILE A 53 1.45 6.95 4.23
CA ILE A 53 0.26 7.73 3.84
C ILE A 53 0.39 8.19 2.39
N TYR A 54 1.57 8.63 1.98
CA TYR A 54 1.83 9.04 0.60
C TYR A 54 1.59 7.88 -0.39
N ILE A 55 2.14 6.70 -0.10
CA ILE A 55 1.98 5.50 -0.91
C ILE A 55 0.50 5.10 -0.99
N THR A 56 -0.19 5.07 0.16
CA THR A 56 -1.62 4.71 0.21
C THR A 56 -2.47 5.65 -0.63
N LYS A 57 -2.21 6.96 -0.55
CA LYS A 57 -2.88 7.96 -1.40
C LYS A 57 -2.58 7.72 -2.88
N GLY A 58 -1.33 7.44 -3.23
CA GLY A 58 -0.93 7.11 -4.61
C GLY A 58 -1.67 5.90 -5.16
N VAL A 59 -1.80 4.82 -4.37
CA VAL A 59 -2.55 3.62 -4.75
C VAL A 59 -4.03 3.93 -4.97
N ILE A 60 -4.66 4.68 -4.07
CA ILE A 60 -6.08 5.04 -4.19
C ILE A 60 -6.30 5.90 -5.44
N ILE A 61 -5.46 6.91 -5.68
CA ILE A 61 -5.54 7.76 -6.87
C ILE A 61 -5.37 6.92 -8.14
N GLY A 62 -4.40 6.01 -8.17
CA GLY A 62 -4.18 5.11 -9.30
C GLY A 62 -5.38 4.22 -9.58
N MET A 63 -6.00 3.65 -8.54
CA MET A 63 -7.18 2.81 -8.69
C MET A 63 -8.39 3.61 -9.20
N VAL A 64 -8.63 4.81 -8.66
CA VAL A 64 -9.70 5.70 -9.13
C VAL A 64 -9.47 6.10 -10.59
N ALA A 65 -8.24 6.45 -10.96
CA ALA A 65 -7.89 6.79 -12.33
C ALA A 65 -8.12 5.61 -13.29
N ALA A 66 -7.74 4.39 -12.89
CA ALA A 66 -7.96 3.19 -13.69
C ALA A 66 -9.46 2.92 -13.92
N VAL A 67 -10.28 3.01 -12.86
CA VAL A 67 -11.74 2.85 -12.97
C VAL A 67 -12.35 3.95 -13.84
N ALA A 68 -11.90 5.20 -13.69
CA ALA A 68 -12.39 6.32 -14.50
C ALA A 68 -12.05 6.14 -15.99
N LEU A 69 -10.82 5.71 -16.31
CA LEU A 69 -10.41 5.41 -17.67
C LEU A 69 -11.20 4.24 -18.27
N PHE A 70 -11.40 3.16 -17.50
CA PHE A 70 -12.19 2.02 -17.93
C PHE A 70 -13.66 2.42 -18.18
N ALA A 71 -14.27 3.16 -17.25
CA ALA A 71 -15.63 3.64 -17.39
C ALA A 71 -15.77 4.58 -18.60
N GLY A 72 -14.82 5.50 -18.78
CA GLY A 72 -14.75 6.38 -19.96
C GLY A 72 -14.71 5.59 -21.27
N ALA A 73 -13.81 4.60 -21.37
CA ALA A 73 -13.75 3.73 -22.54
C ALA A 73 -15.05 2.92 -22.73
N ARG A 74 -15.68 2.46 -21.64
CA ARG A 74 -16.88 1.62 -21.72
C ARG A 74 -18.12 2.37 -22.21
N VAL A 75 -18.20 3.68 -21.99
CA VAL A 75 -19.29 4.55 -22.50
C VAL A 75 -19.29 4.62 -24.03
N PHE A 76 -18.13 4.51 -24.68
CA PHE A 76 -18.02 4.54 -26.14
C PHE A 76 -18.17 3.16 -26.81
N ALA A 77 -18.34 2.10 -26.02
CA ALA A 77 -18.50 0.76 -26.57
C ALA A 77 -19.96 0.46 -26.97
N GLN A 78 -20.14 -0.51 -27.87
CA GLN A 78 -21.44 -0.84 -28.45
C GLN A 78 -22.46 -1.37 -27.44
N ASP A 79 -23.72 -1.32 -27.86
CA ASP A 79 -24.86 -1.80 -27.10
C ASP A 79 -24.71 -3.29 -26.70
N PRO A 80 -25.20 -3.66 -25.50
CA PRO A 80 -25.17 -5.05 -25.07
C PRO A 80 -26.04 -5.94 -25.97
N PRO A 81 -25.74 -7.24 -26.07
CA PRO A 81 -26.53 -8.15 -26.87
C PRO A 81 -27.95 -8.29 -26.30
N ARG A 82 -28.92 -8.50 -27.18
CA ARG A 82 -30.35 -8.64 -26.83
C ARG A 82 -30.67 -9.71 -25.77
N THR A 83 -29.79 -10.70 -25.59
CA THR A 83 -29.94 -11.79 -24.62
C THR A 83 -29.51 -11.40 -23.19
N MET A 84 -28.89 -10.24 -23.02
CA MET A 84 -28.40 -9.74 -21.73
C MET A 84 -29.44 -8.87 -21.00
N THR A 85 -30.73 -9.21 -21.15
CA THR A 85 -31.84 -8.61 -20.39
C THR A 85 -32.38 -9.62 -19.39
N LYS A 86 -32.91 -9.13 -18.27
CA LYS A 86 -33.49 -9.99 -17.23
C LYS A 86 -34.65 -10.85 -17.75
N GLU A 87 -35.52 -10.29 -18.60
CA GLU A 87 -36.64 -11.01 -19.20
C GLU A 87 -36.19 -12.20 -20.05
N TRP A 88 -35.13 -12.02 -20.84
CA TRP A 88 -34.57 -13.09 -21.66
C TRP A 88 -33.94 -14.19 -20.80
N GLN A 89 -33.22 -13.78 -19.75
CA GLN A 89 -32.60 -14.71 -18.80
C GLN A 89 -33.66 -15.53 -18.04
N LEU A 90 -34.77 -14.91 -17.61
CA LEU A 90 -35.87 -15.62 -16.96
C LEU A 90 -36.53 -16.66 -17.88
N LYS A 91 -36.76 -16.32 -19.15
CA LYS A 91 -37.27 -17.30 -20.13
C LYS A 91 -36.27 -18.44 -20.40
N SER A 92 -34.98 -18.12 -20.36
CA SER A 92 -33.91 -19.12 -20.49
C SER A 92 -33.90 -20.05 -19.28
N ASP A 93 -34.13 -19.53 -18.08
CA ASP A 93 -34.27 -20.31 -16.85
C ASP A 93 -35.49 -21.23 -16.88
N GLU A 94 -36.64 -20.77 -17.40
CA GLU A 94 -37.83 -21.59 -17.60
C GLU A 94 -37.55 -22.79 -18.52
N TYR A 95 -36.80 -22.56 -19.60
CA TYR A 95 -36.36 -23.63 -20.49
C TYR A 95 -35.36 -24.57 -19.79
N LEU A 96 -34.36 -24.05 -19.07
CA LEU A 96 -33.40 -24.89 -18.34
C LEU A 96 -34.07 -25.77 -17.28
N LYS A 97 -35.11 -25.24 -16.64
CA LYS A 97 -35.95 -25.99 -15.71
C LYS A 97 -36.73 -27.10 -16.41
N SER A 98 -37.25 -26.86 -17.60
CA SER A 98 -38.03 -27.86 -18.36
C SER A 98 -37.19 -29.05 -18.81
N VAL A 99 -35.87 -28.87 -18.98
CA VAL A 99 -34.91 -29.93 -19.33
C VAL A 99 -34.14 -30.48 -18.13
N ASN A 100 -34.53 -30.12 -16.89
CA ASN A 100 -33.84 -30.52 -15.65
C ASN A 100 -32.32 -30.25 -15.68
N ALA A 101 -31.90 -29.15 -16.30
CA ALA A 101 -30.49 -28.77 -16.34
C ALA A 101 -29.96 -28.46 -14.93
N ASN A 102 -28.69 -28.82 -14.69
CA ASN A 102 -27.99 -28.64 -13.41
C ASN A 102 -28.80 -29.09 -12.17
N PRO A 103 -29.16 -30.38 -12.06
CA PRO A 103 -30.13 -30.84 -11.06
C PRO A 103 -29.61 -30.83 -9.60
N TRP A 104 -28.30 -30.72 -9.39
CA TRP A 104 -27.69 -30.61 -8.05
C TRP A 104 -27.10 -29.22 -7.76
N SER A 105 -27.05 -28.32 -8.75
CA SER A 105 -26.48 -26.97 -8.62
C SER A 105 -27.49 -25.90 -9.09
N GLY A 106 -27.03 -24.66 -9.29
CA GLY A 106 -27.87 -23.58 -9.82
C GLY A 106 -27.92 -23.62 -11.36
N TYR A 107 -29.12 -23.55 -11.93
CA TYR A 107 -29.32 -23.36 -13.37
C TYR A 107 -29.62 -21.90 -13.75
N SER A 108 -29.93 -21.04 -12.77
CA SER A 108 -30.37 -19.67 -13.05
C SER A 108 -29.27 -18.83 -13.70
N GLN A 109 -29.64 -18.14 -14.78
CA GLN A 109 -28.80 -17.27 -15.61
C GLN A 109 -29.03 -15.78 -15.32
N VAL A 110 -29.88 -15.44 -14.33
CA VAL A 110 -30.21 -14.04 -14.03
C VAL A 110 -29.00 -13.32 -13.43
N GLN A 111 -28.43 -12.41 -14.21
CA GLN A 111 -27.31 -11.56 -13.84
C GLN A 111 -27.51 -10.10 -14.25
N SER A 112 -28.46 -9.86 -15.15
CA SER A 112 -28.88 -8.51 -15.55
C SER A 112 -29.95 -7.97 -14.60
N LYS A 113 -29.96 -6.65 -14.41
CA LYS A 113 -30.97 -5.96 -13.60
C LYS A 113 -32.35 -5.96 -14.26
#